data_AF-A0A151LVT0-F1
#
_entry.id   AF-A0A151LVT0-F1
#
_cell.length_a   1.000
_cell.length_b   1.000
_cell.length_c   1.000
_cell.angle_alpha   90.00
_cell.angle_beta   90.00
_cell.angle_gamma   90.00
#
_symmetry.space_group_name_H-M   'P 1'
#
loop_
_entity.id
_entity.type
_entity.pdbx_description
1 polymer ?
#
loop_
_entity_poly.entity_id
_entity_poly.type
_entity_poly.pdbx_seq_one_letter_code
_entity_poly.pdbx_strand_id
1 'polypeptide(L)' 'MVRMSVLADCLKTINNAEKRGRRQVLIRPSSKVVIKFLQYMQKKGYIGSFEIVDDHRSGKIVVNLLGRINKCAVISP' A
#
# COMPACT_ATOMS: atom_id res chain seq x y z
N MET A 1 12.51 -6.33 16.16
CA MET A 1 12.90 -6.01 14.77
C MET A 1 12.36 -4.61 14.44
N VAL A 2 13.23 -3.67 14.08
CA VAL A 2 12.87 -2.25 13.86
C VAL A 2 12.39 -2.05 12.42
N ARG A 3 11.33 -1.27 12.21
CA ARG A 3 10.87 -0.90 10.85
C ARG A 3 11.71 0.25 10.32
N MET A 4 12.48 0.00 9.26
CA MET A 4 13.35 1.01 8.65
C MET A 4 12.64 1.83 7.56
N SER A 5 11.77 1.20 6.75
CA SER A 5 11.06 1.89 5.67
C SER A 5 9.59 1.49 5.59
N VAL A 6 8.72 2.42 5.97
CA VAL A 6 7.27 2.25 5.92
C VAL A 6 6.76 2.03 4.50
N LEU A 7 7.37 2.69 3.51
CA LEU A 7 6.99 2.54 2.11
C LEU A 7 7.37 1.16 1.56
N ALA A 8 8.53 0.62 1.96
CA ALA A 8 8.97 -0.71 1.54
C ALA A 8 8.03 -1.80 2.05
N ASP A 9 7.63 -1.70 3.33
CA ASP A 9 6.67 -2.63 3.94
C ASP A 9 5.29 -2.56 3.24
N CYS A 10 4.83 -1.35 2.93
CA CYS A 10 3.59 -1.10 2.20
C CYS A 10 3.59 -1.77 0.82
N LEU A 11 4.58 -1.46 -0.04
CA LEU A 11 4.64 -2.00 -1.40
C LEU A 11 4.85 -3.51 -1.42
N LYS A 12 5.64 -4.05 -0.49
CA LYS A 12 5.81 -5.50 -0.36
C LYS A 12 4.49 -6.20 -0.03
N THR A 13 3.69 -5.61 0.85
CA THR A 13 2.37 -6.16 1.22
C THR A 13 1.39 -6.13 0.05
N ILE A 14 1.37 -5.04 -0.72
CA ILE A 14 0.55 -4.92 -1.94
C ILE A 14 0.97 -5.97 -2.98
N ASN A 15 2.27 -6.07 -3.28
CA ASN A 15 2.80 -7.02 -4.26
C ASN A 15 2.45 -8.47 -3.89
N ASN A 16 2.59 -8.83 -2.62
CA ASN A 16 2.28 -10.17 -2.13
C ASN A 16 0.78 -10.48 -2.20
N ALA A 17 -0.07 -9.49 -1.94
CA ALA A 17 -1.51 -9.67 -1.99
C ALA A 17 -2.04 -9.78 -3.42
N GLU A 18 -1.51 -8.98 -4.35
CA GLU A 18 -1.79 -9.06 -5.78
C GLU A 18 -1.38 -10.42 -6.35
N LYS A 19 -0.16 -10.89 -6.04
CA LYS A 19 0.29 -12.24 -6.43
C LYS A 19 -0.57 -13.36 -5.87
N ARG A 20 -1.21 -13.14 -4.73
CA ARG A 20 -2.15 -14.09 -4.10
C ARG A 20 -3.59 -13.93 -4.62
N GLY A 21 -3.87 -12.98 -5.50
CA GLY A 21 -5.22 -12.71 -6.02
C GLY A 21 -6.19 -12.15 -4.98
N ARG A 22 -5.70 -11.49 -3.92
CA ARG A 22 -6.58 -10.86 -2.93
C ARG A 22 -7.23 -9.61 -3.51
N ARG A 23 -8.51 -9.40 -3.17
CA ARG A 23 -9.26 -8.20 -3.61
C ARG A 23 -8.89 -6.95 -2.82
N GLN A 24 -8.39 -7.10 -1.59
CA GLN A 24 -8.13 -5.98 -0.68
C GLN A 24 -6.89 -6.24 0.17
N VAL A 25 -6.24 -5.14 0.59
CA VAL A 25 -5.04 -5.16 1.43
C VAL A 25 -5.19 -4.17 2.57
N LEU A 26 -4.84 -4.61 3.76
CA LEU A 26 -4.65 -3.76 4.92
C LEU A 26 -3.17 -3.38 5.06
N ILE A 27 -2.88 -2.10 5.16
CA ILE A 27 -1.54 -1.54 5.29
C ILE A 27 -1.44 -0.81 6.63
N ARG A 28 -0.37 -1.10 7.37
CA ARG A 28 -0.03 -0.45 8.64
C ARG A 28 1.50 -0.34 8.76
N PRO A 29 2.07 0.82 9.11
CA PRO A 29 1.41 2.08 9.50
C PRO A 29 1.06 2.99 8.31
N SER A 30 0.11 3.90 8.51
CA SER A 30 -0.22 4.98 7.56
C SER A 30 0.81 6.10 7.67
N SER A 31 1.30 6.59 6.53
CA SER A 31 2.19 7.77 6.47
C SER A 31 1.81 8.67 5.30
N LYS A 32 2.11 9.97 5.40
CA LYS A 32 1.84 10.95 4.33
C LYS A 32 2.48 10.55 3.00
N VAL A 33 3.67 9.92 3.05
CA VAL A 33 4.38 9.42 1.86
C VAL A 33 3.62 8.27 1.22
N VAL A 34 3.15 7.30 2.01
CA VAL A 34 2.35 6.16 1.52
C VAL A 34 1.05 6.66 0.89
N ILE A 35 0.35 7.61 1.52
CA ILE A 35 -0.91 8.15 0.98
C ILE A 35 -0.67 8.84 -0.36
N LYS A 36 0.34 9.72 -0.47
CA LYS A 36 0.68 10.38 -1.75
C LYS A 36 1.06 9.37 -2.83
N PHE A 37 1.78 8.31 -2.47
CA PHE A 37 2.16 7.27 -3.42
C PHE A 37 0.96 6.46 -3.90
N LEU A 38 0.03 6.09 -3.01
CA LEU A 38 -1.20 5.40 -3.35
C LEU A 38 -2.12 6.28 -4.23
N GLN A 39 -2.23 7.57 -3.94
CA GLN A 39 -2.94 8.52 -4.81
C GLN A 39 -2.36 8.54 -6.22
N TYR A 40 -1.03 8.52 -6.36
CA TYR A 40 -0.39 8.45 -7.67
C TYR A 40 -0.65 7.11 -8.38
N MET A 41 -0.58 5.99 -7.66
CA MET A 41 -0.92 4.67 -8.22
C MET A 41 -2.39 4.59 -8.67
N GLN A 42 -3.30 5.20 -7.92
CA GLN A 42 -4.72 5.30 -8.26
C GLN A 42 -4.92 6.14 -9.51
N LYS A 43 -4.26 7.31 -9.61
CA LYS A 43 -4.32 8.18 -10.80
C LYS A 43 -3.82 7.48 -12.06
N LYS A 44 -2.83 6.58 -11.92
CA LYS A 44 -2.32 5.74 -13.02
C LYS A 44 -3.17 4.50 -13.31
N GLY A 45 -4.20 4.22 -12.50
CA GLY A 45 -5.13 3.11 -12.70
C GLY A 45 -4.58 1.73 -12.32
N TYR A 46 -3.54 1.67 -11.48
CA TYR A 46 -2.98 0.41 -10.97
C TYR A 46 -3.77 -0.16 -9.79
N ILE A 47 -4.26 0.71 -8.90
CA ILE A 47 -5.10 0.36 -7.74
C ILE A 47 -6.48 0.98 -7.88
N GLY A 48 -7.44 0.43 -7.12
CA GLY A 48 -8.79 0.97 -7.00
C GLY A 48 -8.88 2.07 -5.94
N SER A 49 -10.05 2.18 -5.31
CA SER A 49 -10.24 3.07 -4.15
C SER A 49 -9.42 2.60 -2.96
N PHE A 50 -9.02 3.54 -2.12
CA PHE A 50 -8.42 3.24 -0.82
C PHE A 50 -9.07 4.11 0.26
N GLU A 51 -9.14 3.56 1.47
CA GLU A 51 -9.73 4.21 2.63
C GLU A 51 -8.71 4.30 3.75
N ILE A 52 -8.68 5.45 4.42
CA ILE A 52 -7.83 5.69 5.57
C ILE A 52 -8.67 5.53 6.82
N VAL A 53 -8.30 4.58 7.67
CA VAL A 53 -8.96 4.32 8.95
C VAL A 53 -8.08 4.88 10.06
N ASP A 54 -8.63 5.80 10.85
CA ASP A 54 -7.94 6.35 12.01
C ASP A 54 -8.12 5.43 13.23
N ASP A 55 -7.01 4.99 13.81
CA ASP A 55 -6.99 4.17 15.02
C ASP A 55 -6.40 4.92 16.22
N HIS A 56 -6.28 6.25 16.13
CA HIS A 56 -5.64 7.15 17.11
C HIS A 56 -4.19 6.76 17.45
N ARG A 57 -3.56 5.89 16.63
CA ARG A 57 -2.18 5.44 16.82
C ARG A 57 -1.34 5.75 15.59
N SER A 58 -1.46 4.90 14.57
CA SER A 58 -0.58 4.95 13.39
C SER A 58 -1.37 4.92 12.09
N GLY A 59 -2.70 4.94 12.16
CA GLY A 59 -3.60 4.75 11.05
C GLY A 59 -3.50 3.36 10.42
N LYS A 60 -4.53 3.02 9.66
CA LYS A 60 -4.52 1.87 8.74
C LYS A 60 -5.03 2.35 7.40
N ILE A 61 -4.59 1.70 6.33
CA ILE A 61 -5.09 1.99 4.97
C ILE A 61 -5.63 0.69 4.41
N VAL A 62 -6.87 0.70 3.93
CA VAL A 62 -7.47 -0.40 3.17
C VAL A 62 -7.39 -0.02 1.70
N VAL A 63 -6.70 -0.84 0.90
CA VAL A 63 -6.54 -0.62 -0.55
C VAL A 63 -7.30 -1.70 -1.31
N ASN A 64 -8.18 -1.29 -2.23
CA ASN A 64 -8.82 -2.19 -3.18
C ASN A 64 -7.88 -2.46 -4.37
N LEU A 65 -7.65 -3.74 -4.63
CA LEU A 65 -6.79 -4.24 -5.70
C LEU A 65 -7.61 -4.56 -6.95
N LEU A 66 -7.04 -4.25 -8.11
CA LEU A 66 -7.69 -4.46 -9.41
C LEU A 66 -7.08 -5.62 -10.22
N GLY A 67 -6.00 -6.25 -9.75
CA GLY A 67 -5.32 -7.31 -10.51
C GLY A 67 -4.39 -6.81 -11.61
N ARG A 68 -4.07 -5.50 -11.63
CA ARG A 68 -3.24 -4.88 -12.69
C ARG A 68 -1.76 -4.74 -12.33
N ILE A 69 -1.39 -5.05 -11.09
CA ILE A 69 -0.03 -4.87 -10.58
C ILE A 69 0.77 -6.14 -10.81
N ASN A 70 1.79 -6.06 -11.67
CA ASN A 70 2.73 -7.17 -11.87
C ASN A 70 3.87 -7.16 -10.83
N LYS A 71 4.42 -5.98 -10.55
CA LYS A 71 5.49 -5.77 -9.55
C LYS A 71 5.42 -4.35 -9.00
N CYS A 72 5.53 -4.22 -7.68
CA CYS A 72 5.79 -2.95 -7.00
C CYS A 72 6.87 -3.17 -5.93
N ALA A 73 7.84 -2.26 -5.87
CA ALA A 73 8.98 -2.33 -4.95
C ALA A 73 9.55 -0.93 -4.72
N VAL A 74 10.21 -0.74 -3.58
CA VAL A 74 10.97 0.47 -3.25
C VAL A 74 12.41 0.29 -3.69
N ILE A 75 13.02 1.35 -4.21
CA ILE A 75 14.48 1.43 -4.41
C ILE A 75 15.06 1.99 -3.11
N SER A 76 15.94 1.23 -2.47
CA SER A 76 16.67 1.68 -1.28
C SER A 76 18.10 2.06 -1.70
N PRO A 77 18.65 3.17 -1.18
CA PRO A 77 20.04 3.53 -1.39
C PRO A 77 20.99 2.50 -0.77
#